data_AF-A0A0F9YMI9-F1
#
_entry.id   AF-A0A0F9YMI9-F1
#
_cell.length_a   1.000
_cell.length_b   1.000
_cell.length_c   1.000
_cell.angle_alpha   90.00
_cell.angle_beta   90.00
_cell.angle_gamma   90.00
#
_symmetry.space_group_name_H-M   'P 1'
#
loop_
_entity.id
_entity.type
_entity.pdbx_description
1 polymer ?
#
loop_
_entity_poly.entity_id
_entity_poly.type
_entity_poly.pdbx_seq_one_letter_code
_entity_poly.pdbx_strand_id
1 'polypeptide(L)'
;MQNLKIINIKILLTILLFVFLMLPLQTFATAYSVSGTLTPDATTTNTGEPVGSYGSLPYWSWSAGGHTWYLWKWMGFAYVITETLGTWGGPYAWFGHSSVIGSYTRDYSSTGTATVGPTNTTPNIPNLVSPSNASYTNDNTPILSVNYSDSNTGDVGTTNYRISSGTAQNCLDNANIVASGTSSTTSDENENTTYTPGSSIGSSGTYYWCAQNDDGVAQSAWTSMGNFILDTTTPDIVVVDAGASSADRISFTSNTYFKYTSTGSDDQLSFSWTDPSSVSDDTFYYELNTDSGNTVTGDESTTTNAYIDNITITEGTNYFHVRPKNGAGTWGTERIFIIKYDKITPIISNTANSLGYLSNTQTATITWATDEASSTQVEYGLTNSYGSITTETDTTTRVTSHTVDVAFTPCQLYYVRVISKDQAQNQATGDNFTIQTQCASGGNAGQVLNSNNNQEISQQDPRITLMQKIIELLKEMIRILIARRELT
;
A
#
# COMPACT_ATOMS: atom_id res chain seq x y z
N MET A 1 -5.58 -24.75 54.75
CA MET A 1 -4.44 -25.57 55.22
C MET A 1 -3.51 -24.67 56.00
N GLN A 2 -3.56 -24.80 57.32
CA GLN A 2 -2.61 -24.24 58.27
C GLN A 2 -1.25 -24.96 58.13
N ASN A 3 -0.21 -24.33 58.67
CA ASN A 3 1.05 -24.93 59.12
C ASN A 3 2.11 -25.27 58.06
N LEU A 4 2.93 -24.28 57.71
CA LEU A 4 4.39 -24.50 57.72
C LEU A 4 5.08 -23.30 58.38
N LYS A 5 5.16 -23.39 59.70
CA LYS A 5 5.96 -22.55 60.57
C LYS A 5 7.43 -22.90 60.42
N ILE A 6 8.25 -21.86 60.30
CA ILE A 6 9.46 -21.67 61.14
C ILE A 6 10.54 -22.74 60.96
N ILE A 7 11.11 -22.86 59.76
CA ILE A 7 12.48 -23.37 59.56
C ILE A 7 13.08 -22.58 58.38
N ASN A 8 13.67 -21.41 58.65
CA ASN A 8 14.77 -20.85 57.83
C ASN A 8 15.29 -19.47 58.29
N ILE A 9 14.67 -18.82 59.27
CA ILE A 9 15.17 -17.53 59.78
C ILE A 9 16.50 -17.66 60.54
N LYS A 10 16.83 -18.84 61.12
CA LYS A 10 18.15 -19.07 61.74
C LYS A 10 19.27 -19.32 60.73
N ILE A 11 18.98 -19.83 59.53
CA ILE A 11 19.99 -20.01 58.47
C ILE A 11 20.22 -18.68 57.75
N LEU A 12 19.17 -17.86 57.57
CA LEU A 12 19.30 -16.52 57.00
C LEU A 12 20.08 -15.55 57.90
N LEU A 13 19.94 -15.65 59.23
CA LEU A 13 20.69 -14.81 60.17
C LEU A 13 22.16 -15.24 60.33
N THR A 14 22.47 -16.51 60.12
CA THR A 14 23.85 -17.03 60.20
C THR A 14 24.64 -16.76 58.92
N ILE A 15 23.95 -16.69 57.77
CA ILE A 15 24.55 -16.27 56.49
C ILE A 15 24.74 -14.75 56.44
N LEU A 16 23.82 -13.95 57.00
CA LEU A 16 24.03 -12.49 57.13
C LEU A 16 25.18 -12.11 58.07
N LEU A 17 25.44 -12.92 59.11
CA LEU A 17 26.53 -12.68 60.07
C LEU A 17 27.91 -13.12 59.54
N PHE A 18 27.96 -13.99 58.54
CA PHE A 18 29.21 -14.44 57.90
C PHE A 18 29.64 -13.53 56.72
N VAL A 19 28.70 -12.81 56.10
CA VAL A 19 28.97 -11.83 55.04
C VAL A 19 29.49 -10.49 55.60
N PHE A 20 29.30 -10.22 56.90
CA PHE A 20 29.73 -8.97 57.54
C PHE A 20 31.16 -8.98 58.13
N LEU A 21 31.90 -10.09 58.03
CA LEU A 21 33.25 -10.22 58.63
C LEU A 21 34.40 -10.46 57.63
N MET A 22 34.16 -10.31 56.33
CA MET A 22 35.21 -10.35 55.29
C MET A 22 35.14 -9.17 54.33
N LEU A 23 35.04 -7.96 54.89
CA LEU A 23 35.39 -6.72 54.18
C LEU A 23 36.80 -6.30 54.63
N PRO A 24 37.80 -6.24 53.72
CA PRO A 24 39.07 -5.63 54.07
C PRO A 24 38.86 -4.14 54.32
N LEU A 25 39.39 -3.64 55.44
CA LEU A 25 39.57 -2.21 55.71
C LEU A 25 40.25 -1.55 54.50
N GLN A 26 39.48 -0.82 53.69
CA GLN A 26 40.07 0.15 52.78
C GLN A 26 40.29 1.44 53.56
N THR A 27 41.55 1.74 53.79
CA THR A 27 42.04 3.05 54.21
C THR A 27 41.60 4.09 53.18
N PHE A 28 40.94 5.15 53.64
CA PHE A 28 40.73 6.37 52.85
C PHE A 28 42.09 6.98 52.48
N ALA A 29 42.57 6.69 51.27
CA ALA A 29 43.54 7.51 50.57
C ALA A 29 42.80 8.21 49.44
N THR A 30 42.55 9.51 49.62
CA THR A 30 42.13 10.41 48.54
C THR A 30 43.19 10.37 47.43
N ALA A 31 42.92 9.62 46.36
CA ALA A 31 43.73 9.68 45.16
C ALA A 31 43.38 10.97 44.41
N TYR A 32 44.34 11.89 44.32
CA TYR A 32 44.35 12.89 43.28
C TYR A 32 44.65 12.17 41.95
N SER A 33 43.70 12.20 41.01
CA SER A 33 43.94 11.78 39.64
C SER A 33 44.82 12.83 38.95
N VAL A 34 46.03 12.45 38.55
CA VAL A 34 46.79 13.17 37.52
C VAL A 34 46.45 12.48 36.20
N SER A 35 45.62 13.13 35.37
CA SER A 35 45.39 12.72 33.99
C SER A 35 46.56 13.16 33.13
N GLY A 36 47.34 12.20 32.64
CA GLY A 36 48.33 12.38 31.60
C GLY A 36 48.40 11.10 30.80
N THR A 37 47.71 11.05 29.67
CA THR A 37 47.66 9.89 28.79
C THR A 37 48.98 9.78 28.02
N LEU A 38 49.81 8.80 28.37
CA LEU A 38 50.69 8.13 27.40
C LEU A 38 50.21 6.68 27.31
N THR A 39 49.84 6.28 26.10
CA THR A 39 49.31 4.97 25.71
C THR A 39 50.12 3.79 26.29
N PRO A 40 49.50 2.79 26.92
CA PRO A 40 50.21 1.60 27.37
C PRO A 40 50.34 0.60 26.21
N ASP A 41 51.55 0.36 25.73
CA ASP A 41 51.90 -0.95 25.19
C ASP A 41 52.29 -1.88 26.35
N ALA A 42 51.87 -3.12 26.24
CA ALA A 42 51.71 -4.06 27.34
C ALA A 42 53.03 -4.51 27.98
N THR A 43 52.90 -5.04 29.20
CA THR A 43 53.85 -5.86 29.98
C THR A 43 54.74 -5.15 31.01
N THR A 44 54.19 -4.81 32.19
CA THR A 44 54.83 -5.10 33.50
C THR A 44 53.85 -4.94 34.65
N THR A 45 53.82 -5.94 35.52
CA THR A 45 53.11 -5.97 36.80
C THR A 45 53.57 -4.84 37.73
N ASN A 46 52.62 -4.03 38.19
CA ASN A 46 52.84 -3.01 39.22
C ASN A 46 52.98 -3.71 40.59
N THR A 47 54.21 -4.03 41.01
CA THR A 47 54.46 -4.46 42.40
C THR A 47 54.71 -3.21 43.22
N GLY A 48 53.73 -2.78 44.00
CA GLY A 48 53.75 -1.56 44.82
C GLY A 48 54.77 -1.55 45.98
N GLU A 49 55.98 -2.06 45.79
CA GLU A 49 57.07 -2.11 46.77
C GLU A 49 58.30 -1.33 46.24
N PRO A 50 59.01 -0.53 47.07
CA PRO A 50 60.21 0.22 46.67
C PRO A 50 61.43 -0.67 46.41
N VAL A 51 62.29 -0.28 45.46
CA VAL A 51 63.47 -1.07 45.01
C VAL A 51 64.74 -0.80 45.83
N GLY A 52 64.71 0.12 46.79
CA GLY A 52 65.81 0.40 47.70
C GLY A 52 65.66 1.71 48.48
N SER A 53 66.65 2.02 49.32
CA SER A 53 66.73 3.27 50.08
C SER A 53 68.11 3.92 49.98
N TYR A 54 68.16 5.23 49.74
CA TYR A 54 69.38 6.03 49.86
C TYR A 54 69.15 7.10 50.93
N GLY A 55 69.88 7.02 52.05
CA GLY A 55 69.77 7.99 53.14
C GLY A 55 68.32 8.19 53.61
N SER A 56 67.69 7.15 54.18
CA SER A 56 66.33 7.15 54.76
C SER A 56 65.14 7.41 53.84
N LEU A 57 65.32 7.52 52.52
CA LEU A 57 64.23 7.73 51.56
C LEU A 57 64.09 6.54 50.57
N PRO A 58 62.87 6.01 50.34
CA PRO A 58 62.61 4.94 49.37
C PRO A 58 62.65 5.47 47.92
N TYR A 59 63.08 4.64 46.97
CA TYR A 59 63.00 4.95 45.53
C TYR A 59 62.41 3.80 44.70
N TRP A 60 61.89 4.15 43.53
CA TRP A 60 61.29 3.25 42.53
C TRP A 60 62.00 3.43 41.18
N SER A 61 62.16 2.36 40.41
CA SER A 61 62.73 2.39 39.06
C SER A 61 61.86 1.59 38.11
N TRP A 62 61.64 2.08 36.89
CA TRP A 62 61.09 1.27 35.80
C TRP A 62 61.99 1.40 34.56
N SER A 63 62.01 0.38 33.70
CA SER A 63 62.68 0.44 32.40
C SER A 63 61.64 0.67 31.29
N ALA A 64 61.75 1.76 30.55
CA ALA A 64 61.20 1.83 29.20
C ALA A 64 62.26 1.26 28.24
N GLY A 65 61.86 0.43 27.27
CA GLY A 65 62.80 -0.24 26.35
C GLY A 65 63.86 0.70 25.79
N GLY A 66 65.15 0.32 25.94
CA GLY A 66 66.31 1.11 25.50
C GLY A 66 66.99 1.93 26.61
N HIS A 67 67.78 1.25 27.45
CA HIS A 67 68.87 1.75 28.31
C HIS A 67 68.73 3.12 29.01
N THR A 68 67.52 3.55 29.37
CA THR A 68 67.29 4.83 30.04
C THR A 68 66.62 4.58 31.39
N TRP A 69 67.24 5.06 32.46
CA TRP A 69 66.72 4.97 33.82
C TRP A 69 66.27 6.35 34.29
N TYR A 70 65.07 6.43 34.88
CA TYR A 70 64.51 7.66 35.46
C TYR A 70 64.45 7.55 36.98
N LEU A 71 64.84 8.62 37.69
CA LEU A 71 64.74 8.69 39.15
C LEU A 71 63.58 9.60 39.57
N TRP A 72 62.77 9.15 40.52
CA TRP A 72 61.76 9.96 41.17
C TRP A 72 62.26 10.42 42.55
N LYS A 73 62.25 11.74 42.78
CA LYS A 73 62.51 12.31 44.11
C LYS A 73 61.23 12.92 44.67
N TRP A 74 60.81 12.46 45.85
CA TRP A 74 59.74 13.08 46.62
C TRP A 74 60.28 14.31 47.36
N MET A 75 59.69 15.49 47.15
CA MET A 75 60.14 16.75 47.75
C MET A 75 59.17 17.33 48.80
N GLY A 76 58.25 16.51 49.32
CA GLY A 76 57.29 16.93 50.35
C GLY A 76 55.93 17.40 49.82
N PHE A 77 55.81 17.67 48.51
CA PHE A 77 54.55 18.14 47.89
C PHE A 77 54.36 17.73 46.42
N ALA A 78 55.36 17.13 45.78
CA ALA A 78 55.28 16.53 44.44
C ALA A 78 56.45 15.56 44.22
N TYR A 79 56.31 14.70 43.21
CA TYR A 79 57.42 13.93 42.65
C TYR A 79 58.01 14.67 41.46
N VAL A 80 59.35 14.76 41.41
CA VAL A 80 60.09 15.43 40.33
C VAL A 80 60.93 14.40 39.59
N ILE A 81 60.88 14.44 38.25
CA ILE A 81 61.73 13.64 37.35
C ILE A 81 63.09 14.33 37.26
N THR A 82 64.18 13.63 37.59
CA THR A 82 65.54 14.15 37.36
C THR A 82 66.33 13.19 36.46
N GLU A 83 66.61 13.67 35.25
CA GLU A 83 67.60 13.30 34.22
C GLU A 83 67.87 11.84 33.83
N THR A 84 68.27 11.70 32.55
CA THR A 84 68.64 10.49 31.82
C THR A 84 70.03 9.97 32.22
N LEU A 85 70.12 8.70 32.63
CA LEU A 85 71.41 8.01 32.78
C LEU A 85 71.95 7.60 31.41
N GLY A 86 72.97 8.31 30.91
CA GLY A 86 73.77 7.88 29.75
C GLY A 86 74.68 6.70 30.09
N THR A 87 74.76 5.71 29.20
CA THR A 87 75.59 4.51 29.36
C THR A 87 77.10 4.79 29.14
N TRP A 88 77.95 4.44 30.11
CA TRP A 88 79.13 3.53 29.96
C TRP A 88 80.04 3.54 31.22
N GLY A 89 80.35 2.32 31.72
CA GLY A 89 81.59 1.86 32.39
C GLY A 89 82.31 2.66 33.48
N GLY A 90 82.29 2.14 34.72
CA GLY A 90 83.35 2.35 35.73
C GLY A 90 82.93 3.17 36.97
N PRO A 91 83.51 2.88 38.17
CA PRO A 91 83.12 3.55 39.41
C PRO A 91 83.72 4.96 39.44
N TYR A 92 83.01 5.92 40.02
CA TYR A 92 83.34 7.35 40.14
C TYR A 92 82.95 8.23 38.94
N ALA A 93 81.81 8.91 39.05
CA ALA A 93 81.48 10.08 38.24
C ALA A 93 81.28 11.30 39.16
N TRP A 94 82.00 12.37 38.85
CA TRP A 94 81.97 13.68 39.51
C TRP A 94 80.83 14.55 38.95
N PHE A 95 80.27 15.43 39.79
CA PHE A 95 79.30 16.45 39.37
C PHE A 95 80.05 17.65 38.74
N GLY A 96 79.94 17.80 37.42
CA GLY A 96 80.52 18.92 36.64
C GLY A 96 79.47 19.96 36.27
N HIS A 97 79.88 21.23 36.28
CA HIS A 97 79.06 22.45 36.13
C HIS A 97 78.29 22.60 34.79
N SER A 98 77.05 23.07 34.96
CA SER A 98 76.16 23.87 34.09
C SER A 98 76.03 23.58 32.59
N SER A 99 74.80 23.27 32.19
CA SER A 99 74.10 23.99 31.12
C SER A 99 72.60 23.97 31.44
N VAL A 100 72.07 25.11 31.92
CA VAL A 100 70.66 25.27 32.26
C VAL A 100 69.85 25.28 30.97
N ILE A 101 69.10 24.22 30.70
CA ILE A 101 67.96 24.28 29.78
C ILE A 101 66.71 24.37 30.66
N GLY A 102 66.35 25.61 31.01
CA GLY A 102 65.10 25.95 31.70
C GLY A 102 65.13 25.80 33.22
N SER A 103 65.46 26.88 33.92
CA SER A 103 65.23 27.03 35.36
C SER A 103 63.75 27.33 35.64
N TYR A 104 63.05 26.49 36.39
CA TYR A 104 61.82 26.92 37.07
C TYR A 104 62.18 27.39 38.49
N THR A 105 62.68 28.62 38.59
CA THR A 105 62.65 29.37 39.86
C THR A 105 61.19 29.72 40.13
N ARG A 106 60.60 29.14 41.19
CA ARG A 106 59.35 29.66 41.73
C ARG A 106 59.69 30.90 42.56
N ASP A 107 59.62 32.06 41.92
CA ASP A 107 59.54 33.34 42.64
C ASP A 107 58.29 33.31 43.51
N TYR A 108 58.45 33.45 44.83
CA TYR A 108 57.36 33.80 45.74
C TYR A 108 57.03 35.29 45.59
N SER A 109 56.61 35.70 44.39
CA SER A 109 55.99 37.00 44.12
C SER A 109 55.15 36.95 42.85
N SER A 110 54.19 36.04 42.80
CA SER A 110 52.96 36.21 42.03
C SER A 110 51.97 35.20 42.53
N THR A 111 50.74 35.64 42.77
CA THR A 111 49.58 34.75 42.87
C THR A 111 49.35 34.12 41.49
N GLY A 112 50.17 33.12 41.16
CA GLY A 112 50.01 32.30 39.96
C GLY A 112 49.05 31.17 40.27
N THR A 113 47.78 31.35 39.91
CA THR A 113 46.80 30.27 39.88
C THR A 113 47.24 29.24 38.84
N ALA A 114 47.54 28.02 39.28
CA ALA A 114 47.62 26.88 38.37
C ALA A 114 46.20 26.56 37.92
N THR A 115 45.82 26.99 36.72
CA THR A 115 44.55 26.61 36.11
C THR A 115 44.66 25.13 35.74
N VAL A 116 44.05 24.25 36.53
CA VAL A 116 43.70 22.92 36.04
C VAL A 116 42.79 23.18 34.83
N GLY A 117 43.16 22.65 33.66
CA GLY A 117 42.29 22.74 32.47
C GLY A 117 40.88 22.27 32.82
N PRO A 118 39.84 22.75 32.12
CA PRO A 118 38.48 22.33 32.41
C PRO A 118 38.43 20.79 32.43
N THR A 119 37.82 20.22 33.46
CA THR A 119 37.60 18.78 33.52
C THR A 119 36.74 18.39 32.32
N ASN A 120 37.25 17.52 31.46
CA ASN A 120 36.49 16.93 30.36
C ASN A 120 35.23 16.29 30.93
N THR A 121 34.07 16.78 30.52
CA THR A 121 32.80 16.13 30.81
C THR A 121 32.52 15.12 29.72
N THR A 122 31.77 14.07 30.03
CA THR A 122 31.33 13.15 28.97
C THR A 122 30.31 13.87 28.08
N PRO A 123 30.37 13.72 26.75
CA PRO A 123 29.40 14.34 25.86
C PRO A 123 27.99 13.87 26.16
N ASN A 124 27.01 14.73 25.87
CA ASN A 124 25.61 14.40 26.07
C ASN A 124 25.20 13.25 25.13
N ILE A 125 24.16 12.49 25.51
CA ILE A 125 23.58 11.51 24.60
C ILE A 125 23.03 12.22 23.35
N PRO A 126 23.25 11.68 22.14
CA PRO A 126 22.76 12.31 20.93
C PRO A 126 21.24 12.39 20.87
N ASN A 127 20.71 13.49 20.34
CA ASN A 127 19.27 13.66 20.11
C ASN A 127 18.89 13.30 18.67
N LEU A 128 17.80 12.56 18.49
CA LEU A 128 17.31 12.16 17.17
C LEU A 128 16.96 13.38 16.29
N VAL A 129 17.48 13.40 15.06
CA VAL A 129 17.10 14.38 14.02
C VAL A 129 16.37 13.68 12.86
N SER A 130 16.98 12.66 12.25
CA SER A 130 16.35 11.87 11.18
C SER A 130 16.99 10.48 11.02
N PRO A 131 16.28 9.49 10.46
CA PRO A 131 14.85 9.49 10.14
C PRO A 131 13.98 9.48 11.41
N SER A 132 12.77 10.04 11.36
CA SER A 132 11.86 10.02 12.50
C SER A 132 11.48 8.58 12.88
N ASN A 133 11.25 8.33 14.16
CA ASN A 133 10.86 7.00 14.63
C ASN A 133 9.59 6.49 13.93
N ALA A 134 9.62 5.22 13.50
CA ALA A 134 8.58 4.52 12.74
C ALA A 134 8.26 5.13 11.35
N SER A 135 9.19 5.87 10.75
CA SER A 135 9.03 6.35 9.36
C SER A 135 9.30 5.24 8.34
N TYR A 136 8.73 5.40 7.14
CA TYR A 136 8.99 4.56 5.98
C TYR A 136 10.02 5.20 5.06
N THR A 137 10.83 4.38 4.41
CA THR A 137 11.78 4.81 3.37
C THR A 137 11.94 3.72 2.31
N ASN A 138 12.16 4.11 1.06
CA ASN A 138 12.59 3.21 -0.01
C ASN A 138 14.10 3.31 -0.30
N ASP A 139 14.80 4.19 0.43
CA ASP A 139 16.26 4.31 0.40
C ASP A 139 16.89 3.22 1.27
N ASN A 140 17.57 2.27 0.63
CA ASN A 140 18.29 1.18 1.31
C ASN A 140 19.68 1.60 1.82
N THR A 141 20.03 2.88 1.70
CA THR A 141 21.22 3.54 2.27
C THR A 141 20.82 4.83 3.01
N PRO A 142 19.87 4.76 3.97
CA PRO A 142 19.26 5.95 4.54
C PRO A 142 20.28 6.83 5.26
N ILE A 143 20.13 8.15 5.15
CA ILE A 143 20.92 9.12 5.90
C ILE A 143 20.39 9.17 7.34
N LEU A 144 21.25 8.80 8.29
CA LEU A 144 20.99 8.97 9.71
C LEU A 144 21.54 10.32 10.17
N SER A 145 20.81 11.00 11.04
CA SER A 145 21.19 12.29 11.60
C SER A 145 20.80 12.37 13.07
N VAL A 146 21.75 12.80 13.89
CA VAL A 146 21.54 13.12 15.30
C VAL A 146 22.30 14.38 15.65
N ASN A 147 21.87 15.07 16.70
CA ASN A 147 22.59 16.21 17.24
C ASN A 147 23.69 15.74 18.19
N TYR A 148 24.94 16.07 17.86
CA TYR A 148 26.06 16.04 18.79
C TYR A 148 25.92 17.23 19.74
N SER A 149 26.14 17.01 21.04
CA SER A 149 26.28 18.12 21.98
C SER A 149 27.21 17.80 23.14
N ASP A 150 28.03 18.77 23.53
CA ASP A 150 28.85 18.74 24.73
C ASP A 150 28.55 19.92 25.67
N SER A 151 28.74 19.74 26.97
CA SER A 151 28.60 20.82 27.96
C SER A 151 29.86 21.68 28.08
N ASN A 152 31.00 21.17 27.59
CA ASN A 152 32.25 21.90 27.47
C ASN A 152 32.22 22.81 26.23
N THR A 153 32.31 24.12 26.45
CA THR A 153 32.32 25.12 25.37
C THR A 153 33.51 24.92 24.43
N GLY A 154 33.24 24.84 23.13
CA GLY A 154 34.24 24.63 22.09
C GLY A 154 34.75 23.19 21.97
N ASP A 155 34.13 22.24 22.68
CA ASP A 155 34.51 20.83 22.62
C ASP A 155 33.84 20.13 21.44
N VAL A 156 34.65 19.69 20.50
CA VAL A 156 34.22 19.11 19.22
C VAL A 156 34.39 17.61 19.25
N GLY A 157 33.56 16.89 18.50
CA GLY A 157 33.60 15.43 18.53
C GLY A 157 33.03 14.79 17.29
N THR A 158 32.87 13.49 17.36
CA THR A 158 32.25 12.67 16.34
C THR A 158 31.05 11.93 16.93
N THR A 159 30.22 11.39 16.06
CA THR A 159 29.13 10.50 16.46
C THR A 159 29.31 9.14 15.80
N ASN A 160 29.23 8.09 16.61
CA ASN A 160 29.22 6.71 16.17
C ASN A 160 27.78 6.25 15.93
N TYR A 161 27.54 5.52 14.84
CA TYR A 161 26.23 5.04 14.41
C TYR A 161 26.23 3.53 14.18
N ARG A 162 25.08 2.91 14.45
CA ARG A 162 24.80 1.51 14.13
C ARG A 162 23.36 1.35 13.65
N ILE A 163 23.17 0.45 12.68
CA ILE A 163 21.87 -0.04 12.22
C ILE A 163 21.83 -1.54 12.46
N SER A 164 20.79 -2.02 13.14
CA SER A 164 20.52 -3.42 13.41
C SER A 164 19.25 -3.88 12.68
N SER A 165 19.30 -5.07 12.08
CA SER A 165 18.12 -5.74 11.51
C SER A 165 17.34 -6.58 12.53
N GLY A 166 17.74 -6.54 13.80
CA GLY A 166 17.12 -7.30 14.88
C GLY A 166 16.13 -6.48 15.70
N THR A 167 16.60 -5.96 16.83
CA THR A 167 15.80 -5.16 17.77
C THR A 167 16.57 -3.92 18.22
N ALA A 168 15.89 -2.98 18.89
CA ALA A 168 16.54 -1.84 19.53
C ALA A 168 17.68 -2.27 20.48
N GLN A 169 17.46 -3.34 21.26
CA GLN A 169 18.47 -3.88 22.17
C GLN A 169 19.66 -4.47 21.40
N ASN A 170 19.42 -5.15 20.26
CA ASN A 170 20.53 -5.64 19.44
C ASN A 170 21.43 -4.51 18.93
N CYS A 171 20.88 -3.34 18.62
CA CYS A 171 21.72 -2.19 18.27
C CYS A 171 22.66 -1.78 19.41
N LEU A 172 22.14 -1.70 20.64
CA LEU A 172 22.91 -1.36 21.84
C LEU A 172 23.97 -2.40 22.17
N ASP A 173 23.63 -3.68 22.03
CA ASP A 173 24.50 -4.83 22.32
C ASP A 173 25.47 -5.17 21.18
N ASN A 174 25.49 -4.38 20.10
CA ASN A 174 26.30 -4.64 18.90
C ASN A 174 26.02 -6.00 18.24
N ALA A 175 24.75 -6.39 18.19
CA ALA A 175 24.27 -7.62 17.56
C ALA A 175 23.44 -7.33 16.31
N ASN A 176 23.49 -8.24 15.32
CA ASN A 176 22.76 -8.12 14.05
C ASN A 176 22.97 -6.78 13.33
N ILE A 177 24.18 -6.22 13.42
CA ILE A 177 24.52 -4.94 12.81
C ILE A 177 24.69 -5.14 11.30
N VAL A 178 23.89 -4.42 10.52
CA VAL A 178 23.93 -4.43 9.05
C VAL A 178 24.74 -3.26 8.49
N ALA A 179 24.88 -2.18 9.26
CA ALA A 179 25.72 -1.04 8.90
C ALA A 179 26.17 -0.30 10.16
N SER A 180 27.38 0.25 10.15
CA SER A 180 27.91 1.09 11.21
C SER A 180 29.00 2.01 10.68
N GLY A 181 29.18 3.16 11.31
CA GLY A 181 30.24 4.10 10.96
C GLY A 181 30.30 5.28 11.93
N THR A 182 31.17 6.22 11.62
CA THR A 182 31.43 7.41 12.43
C THR A 182 31.31 8.64 11.54
N SER A 183 30.72 9.72 12.05
CA SER A 183 30.65 11.00 11.33
C SER A 183 32.02 11.64 11.18
N SER A 184 32.10 12.69 10.38
CA SER A 184 33.18 13.68 10.51
C SER A 184 33.13 14.38 11.87
N THR A 185 34.25 14.97 12.28
CA THR A 185 34.32 15.82 13.48
C THR A 185 33.44 17.07 13.30
N THR A 186 32.74 17.48 14.36
CA THR A 186 31.96 18.71 14.41
C THR A 186 32.87 19.95 14.40
N SER A 187 32.30 21.08 13.99
CA SER A 187 32.98 22.38 14.00
C SER A 187 32.84 23.11 15.33
N ASP A 188 31.82 22.77 16.12
CA ASP A 188 31.52 23.29 17.44
C ASP A 188 30.90 22.21 18.35
N GLU A 189 30.57 22.60 19.58
CA GLU A 189 30.01 21.72 20.61
C GLU A 189 28.51 21.40 20.44
N ASN A 190 27.85 21.84 19.37
CA ASN A 190 26.42 21.62 19.16
C ASN A 190 26.04 21.62 17.67
N GLU A 191 26.26 20.48 17.01
CA GLU A 191 26.07 20.34 15.57
C GLU A 191 25.34 19.03 15.22
N ASN A 192 24.55 19.07 14.15
CA ASN A 192 23.97 17.85 13.61
C ASN A 192 25.02 17.06 12.83
N THR A 193 25.25 15.83 13.26
CA THR A 193 26.14 14.88 12.60
C THR A 193 25.34 13.93 11.74
N THR A 194 25.93 13.44 10.65
CA THR A 194 25.26 12.49 9.74
C THR A 194 26.11 11.27 9.44
N TYR A 195 25.43 10.18 9.09
CA TYR A 195 26.04 8.96 8.58
C TYR A 195 25.18 8.33 7.48
N THR A 196 25.83 7.92 6.39
CA THR A 196 25.21 7.21 5.27
C THR A 196 25.90 5.85 5.11
N PRO A 197 25.15 4.73 5.14
CA PRO A 197 25.71 3.41 4.83
C PRO A 197 26.39 3.37 3.46
N GLY A 198 27.59 2.79 3.39
CA GLY A 198 28.33 2.66 2.13
C GLY A 198 27.77 1.62 1.15
N SER A 199 26.82 0.80 1.59
CA SER A 199 26.12 -0.21 0.80
C SER A 199 24.72 -0.44 1.36
N SER A 200 23.88 -1.11 0.57
CA SER A 200 22.52 -1.51 0.97
C SER A 200 22.49 -2.19 2.35
N ILE A 201 21.56 -1.78 3.20
CA ILE A 201 21.36 -2.33 4.55
C ILE A 201 20.59 -3.67 4.56
N GLY A 202 20.01 -4.07 3.42
CA GLY A 202 19.29 -5.34 3.29
C GLY A 202 17.97 -5.22 2.52
N SER A 203 17.10 -6.22 2.71
CA SER A 203 15.76 -6.29 2.12
C SER A 203 14.73 -5.47 2.91
N SER A 204 13.52 -5.30 2.34
CA SER A 204 12.39 -4.68 3.01
C SER A 204 12.16 -5.29 4.41
N GLY A 205 11.89 -4.44 5.40
CA GLY A 205 11.73 -4.82 6.81
C GLY A 205 11.96 -3.66 7.78
N THR A 206 11.78 -3.93 9.06
CA THR A 206 12.03 -2.95 10.14
C THR A 206 13.49 -2.98 10.57
N TYR A 207 14.12 -1.81 10.61
CA TYR A 207 15.49 -1.64 11.07
C TYR A 207 15.53 -0.71 12.29
N TYR A 208 16.36 -1.06 13.26
CA TYR A 208 16.58 -0.30 14.48
C TYR A 208 17.94 0.37 14.42
N TRP A 209 18.08 1.57 14.98
CA TRP A 209 19.37 2.25 14.96
C TRP A 209 19.65 2.98 16.25
N CYS A 210 20.93 3.20 16.51
CA CYS A 210 21.44 3.78 17.73
C CYS A 210 22.68 4.62 17.43
N ALA A 211 22.94 5.58 18.31
CA ALA A 211 24.05 6.52 18.19
C ALA A 211 24.74 6.78 19.54
N GLN A 212 25.99 7.22 19.48
CA GLN A 212 26.84 7.55 20.62
C GLN A 212 27.78 8.71 20.26
N ASN A 213 27.78 9.78 21.06
CA ASN A 213 28.71 10.91 20.88
C ASN A 213 30.08 10.58 21.50
N ASP A 214 31.15 11.08 20.88
CA ASP A 214 32.55 10.85 21.24
C ASP A 214 33.36 12.14 21.03
N ASP A 215 33.86 12.75 22.10
CA ASP A 215 34.67 13.98 22.06
C ASP A 215 36.17 13.70 21.82
N GLY A 216 36.55 12.44 21.58
CA GLY A 216 37.93 11.97 21.43
C GLY A 216 38.62 11.58 22.75
N VAL A 217 37.97 11.84 23.89
CA VAL A 217 38.45 11.54 25.26
C VAL A 217 37.47 10.61 25.99
N ALA A 218 36.17 10.87 25.88
CA ALA A 218 35.07 10.18 26.52
C ALA A 218 33.90 9.98 25.55
N GLN A 219 33.08 8.97 25.84
CA GLN A 219 31.93 8.61 25.01
C GLN A 219 30.64 8.65 25.83
N SER A 220 29.56 9.14 25.23
CA SER A 220 28.23 9.04 25.80
C SER A 220 27.79 7.58 25.92
N ALA A 221 26.63 7.31 26.53
CA ALA A 221 26.01 5.99 26.38
C ALA A 221 25.50 5.79 24.94
N TRP A 222 25.57 4.55 24.42
CA TRP A 222 24.80 4.17 23.24
C TRP A 222 23.32 4.34 23.53
N THR A 223 22.62 5.07 22.66
CA THR A 223 21.20 5.36 22.84
C THR A 223 20.42 4.90 21.61
N SER A 224 19.30 4.22 21.83
CA SER A 224 18.38 3.82 20.76
C SER A 224 17.69 5.05 20.19
N MET A 225 17.84 5.27 18.89
CA MET A 225 17.20 6.38 18.16
C MET A 225 15.82 6.01 17.62
N GLY A 226 15.41 4.75 17.76
CA GLY A 226 14.12 4.23 17.30
C GLY A 226 14.28 3.26 16.15
N ASN A 227 13.25 3.18 15.31
CA ASN A 227 13.23 2.34 14.12
C ASN A 227 12.75 3.09 12.88
N PHE A 228 13.03 2.54 11.72
CA PHE A 228 12.42 2.91 10.44
C PHE A 228 12.10 1.63 9.66
N ILE A 229 11.15 1.71 8.73
CA ILE A 229 10.76 0.60 7.87
C ILE A 229 11.34 0.86 6.49
N LEU A 230 12.25 -0.01 6.07
CA LEU A 230 12.69 -0.07 4.68
C LEU A 230 11.60 -0.79 3.89
N ASP A 231 11.02 -0.11 2.92
CA ASP A 231 10.06 -0.68 2.00
C ASP A 231 10.47 -0.38 0.55
N THR A 232 11.21 -1.32 -0.01
CA THR A 232 11.61 -1.34 -1.42
C THR A 232 10.65 -2.16 -2.28
N THR A 233 9.63 -2.77 -1.68
CA THR A 233 8.68 -3.63 -2.38
C THR A 233 7.71 -2.74 -3.15
N THR A 234 7.60 -2.97 -4.46
CA THR A 234 6.57 -2.34 -5.29
C THR A 234 5.27 -3.14 -5.08
N PRO A 235 4.18 -2.51 -4.61
CA PRO A 235 2.91 -3.20 -4.47
C PRO A 235 2.39 -3.68 -5.83
N ASP A 236 1.72 -4.83 -5.86
CA ASP A 236 1.21 -5.41 -7.11
C ASP A 236 -0.15 -6.05 -6.88
N ILE A 237 -1.20 -5.31 -7.24
CA ILE A 237 -2.53 -5.89 -7.33
C ILE A 237 -2.52 -6.94 -8.43
N VAL A 238 -2.76 -8.20 -8.08
CA VAL A 238 -2.74 -9.33 -9.02
C VAL A 238 -4.08 -9.46 -9.75
N VAL A 239 -5.18 -9.24 -9.04
CA VAL A 239 -6.55 -9.36 -9.55
C VAL A 239 -7.44 -8.32 -8.90
N VAL A 240 -8.40 -7.83 -9.68
CA VAL A 240 -9.54 -7.02 -9.20
C VAL A 240 -10.80 -7.80 -9.52
N ASP A 241 -11.59 -8.04 -8.50
CA ASP A 241 -12.87 -8.74 -8.55
C ASP A 241 -14.01 -7.78 -8.18
N ALA A 242 -15.21 -8.06 -8.67
CA ALA A 242 -16.40 -7.31 -8.34
C ALA A 242 -17.59 -8.23 -8.09
N GLY A 243 -18.58 -7.74 -7.34
CA GLY A 243 -19.83 -8.43 -7.15
C GLY A 243 -20.93 -7.53 -6.61
N ALA A 244 -22.08 -8.13 -6.32
CA ALA A 244 -23.30 -7.40 -6.02
C ALA A 244 -23.32 -6.73 -4.64
N SER A 245 -22.46 -7.12 -3.70
CA SER A 245 -22.53 -6.60 -2.33
C SER A 245 -21.24 -6.84 -1.53
N SER A 246 -21.17 -6.33 -0.31
CA SER A 246 -20.05 -6.60 0.60
C SER A 246 -19.90 -8.08 1.00
N ALA A 247 -20.98 -8.87 0.87
CA ALA A 247 -20.96 -10.32 1.07
C ALA A 247 -20.53 -11.10 -0.18
N ASP A 248 -20.55 -10.46 -1.35
CA ASP A 248 -20.23 -11.05 -2.65
C ASP A 248 -19.49 -10.03 -3.53
N ARG A 249 -18.17 -10.16 -3.56
CA ARG A 249 -17.26 -9.29 -4.33
C ARG A 249 -16.60 -10.01 -5.51
N ILE A 250 -17.09 -11.20 -5.88
CA ILE A 250 -16.41 -12.07 -6.85
C ILE A 250 -17.33 -12.60 -7.95
N SER A 251 -18.64 -12.39 -7.84
CA SER A 251 -19.62 -12.94 -8.77
C SER A 251 -19.54 -12.38 -10.19
N PHE A 252 -18.94 -11.21 -10.38
CA PHE A 252 -18.90 -10.54 -11.68
C PHE A 252 -17.58 -10.71 -12.39
N THR A 253 -17.70 -10.98 -13.70
CA THR A 253 -16.57 -11.10 -14.60
C THR A 253 -16.38 -9.78 -15.33
N SER A 254 -15.15 -9.27 -15.32
CA SER A 254 -14.82 -8.03 -16.02
C SER A 254 -15.17 -8.11 -17.52
N ASN A 255 -15.56 -6.97 -18.10
CA ASN A 255 -15.91 -6.83 -19.52
C ASN A 255 -17.09 -7.71 -19.98
N THR A 256 -17.93 -8.17 -19.05
CA THR A 256 -19.15 -8.93 -19.32
C THR A 256 -20.37 -8.12 -18.92
N TYR A 257 -21.41 -8.16 -19.75
CA TYR A 257 -22.66 -7.46 -19.45
C TYR A 257 -23.40 -8.12 -18.28
N PHE A 258 -23.97 -7.32 -17.40
CA PHE A 258 -24.87 -7.77 -16.36
C PHE A 258 -26.06 -6.81 -16.19
N LYS A 259 -27.20 -7.36 -15.76
CA LYS A 259 -28.45 -6.62 -15.57
C LYS A 259 -28.66 -6.12 -14.14
N TYR A 260 -29.57 -5.17 -13.95
CA TYR A 260 -29.95 -4.59 -12.63
C TYR A 260 -30.27 -5.59 -11.54
N THR A 261 -30.97 -6.68 -11.87
CA THR A 261 -31.29 -7.72 -10.88
C THR A 261 -30.06 -8.49 -10.40
N SER A 262 -28.97 -8.48 -11.17
CA SER A 262 -27.70 -9.10 -10.78
C SER A 262 -27.03 -8.29 -9.67
N THR A 263 -27.17 -6.97 -9.67
CA THR A 263 -26.56 -6.07 -8.68
C THR A 263 -27.41 -5.92 -7.42
N GLY A 264 -28.28 -6.88 -7.08
CA GLY A 264 -29.19 -6.72 -5.94
C GLY A 264 -30.27 -5.65 -6.12
N SER A 265 -30.41 -5.09 -7.33
CA SER A 265 -31.41 -4.05 -7.66
C SER A 265 -31.22 -2.73 -6.92
N ASP A 266 -29.99 -2.26 -6.75
CA ASP A 266 -29.68 -1.00 -6.06
C ASP A 266 -28.66 -0.09 -6.79
N ASP A 267 -28.31 -0.44 -8.04
CA ASP A 267 -27.29 0.24 -8.85
C ASP A 267 -25.92 0.34 -8.14
N GLN A 268 -25.58 -0.60 -7.25
CA GLN A 268 -24.31 -0.60 -6.52
C GLN A 268 -23.49 -1.87 -6.75
N LEU A 269 -22.18 -1.70 -6.68
CA LEU A 269 -21.19 -2.77 -6.73
C LEU A 269 -20.27 -2.72 -5.51
N SER A 270 -19.68 -3.87 -5.22
CA SER A 270 -18.56 -3.99 -4.29
C SER A 270 -17.38 -4.61 -5.00
N PHE A 271 -16.17 -4.11 -4.72
CA PHE A 271 -14.93 -4.53 -5.34
C PHE A 271 -13.98 -5.07 -4.28
N SER A 272 -13.19 -6.06 -4.66
CA SER A 272 -12.05 -6.53 -3.89
C SER A 272 -10.86 -6.76 -4.79
N TRP A 273 -9.67 -6.76 -4.21
CA TRP A 273 -8.45 -7.06 -4.92
C TRP A 273 -7.47 -7.81 -4.05
N THR A 274 -6.52 -8.50 -4.69
CA THR A 274 -5.46 -9.22 -4.00
C THR A 274 -4.13 -8.51 -4.21
N ASP A 275 -3.52 -8.02 -3.14
CA ASP A 275 -2.17 -7.44 -3.11
C ASP A 275 -1.26 -8.28 -2.19
N PRO A 276 -0.46 -9.20 -2.75
CA PRO A 276 0.37 -10.11 -1.97
C PRO A 276 1.72 -9.52 -1.54
N SER A 277 2.08 -8.28 -1.95
CA SER A 277 3.45 -7.78 -1.85
C SER A 277 3.58 -6.40 -1.20
N SER A 278 3.57 -6.33 0.14
CA SER A 278 4.15 -5.18 0.86
C SER A 278 4.48 -5.52 2.30
N VAL A 279 5.59 -4.96 2.80
CA VAL A 279 5.93 -4.99 4.24
C VAL A 279 5.25 -3.86 5.01
N SER A 280 4.68 -2.88 4.30
CA SER A 280 3.87 -1.80 4.85
C SER A 280 2.40 -2.04 4.56
N ASP A 281 1.52 -1.36 5.30
CA ASP A 281 0.11 -1.29 4.91
C ASP A 281 0.01 -0.36 3.70
N ASP A 282 -0.30 -0.92 2.52
CA ASP A 282 -0.45 -0.15 1.30
C ASP A 282 -1.70 0.74 1.35
N THR A 283 -1.61 1.90 0.71
CA THR A 283 -2.77 2.76 0.43
C THR A 283 -3.22 2.52 -1.00
N PHE A 284 -4.49 2.15 -1.17
CA PHE A 284 -5.13 1.95 -2.46
C PHE A 284 -5.89 3.20 -2.85
N TYR A 285 -5.55 3.74 -4.02
CA TYR A 285 -6.21 4.87 -4.65
C TYR A 285 -7.16 4.33 -5.70
N TYR A 286 -8.42 4.77 -5.68
CA TYR A 286 -9.44 4.22 -6.56
C TYR A 286 -10.44 5.28 -7.01
N GLU A 287 -11.04 5.01 -8.17
CA GLU A 287 -12.12 5.81 -8.73
C GLU A 287 -12.97 5.02 -9.73
N LEU A 288 -14.14 5.57 -10.06
CA LEU A 288 -14.99 5.09 -11.13
C LEU A 288 -15.04 6.17 -12.22
N ASN A 289 -14.63 5.84 -13.44
CA ASN A 289 -14.61 6.77 -14.57
C ASN A 289 -15.08 6.07 -15.86
N THR A 290 -15.36 6.84 -16.91
CA THR A 290 -15.66 6.39 -18.27
C THR A 290 -14.41 6.18 -19.14
N ASP A 291 -13.23 6.59 -18.66
CA ASP A 291 -11.96 6.41 -19.36
C ASP A 291 -11.38 5.02 -19.14
N SER A 292 -10.93 4.38 -20.22
CA SER A 292 -10.30 3.05 -20.17
C SER A 292 -8.79 3.08 -19.93
N GLY A 293 -8.18 4.26 -19.94
CA GLY A 293 -6.75 4.45 -19.67
C GLY A 293 -6.49 4.64 -18.18
N ASN A 294 -5.21 4.58 -17.80
CA ASN A 294 -4.78 4.88 -16.43
C ASN A 294 -5.14 6.31 -16.04
N THR A 295 -5.81 6.48 -14.90
CA THR A 295 -6.25 7.79 -14.42
C THR A 295 -5.82 8.09 -12.99
N VAL A 296 -5.33 7.09 -12.24
CA VAL A 296 -4.95 7.27 -10.83
C VAL A 296 -3.60 7.99 -10.67
N THR A 297 -3.65 9.18 -10.05
CA THR A 297 -2.54 10.14 -9.91
C THR A 297 -2.16 10.48 -8.47
N GLY A 298 -3.01 10.19 -7.49
CA GLY A 298 -2.78 10.43 -6.06
C GLY A 298 -3.74 11.41 -5.39
N ASP A 299 -4.70 11.98 -6.14
CA ASP A 299 -5.72 12.91 -5.62
C ASP A 299 -7.12 12.25 -5.50
N GLU A 300 -7.21 10.94 -5.75
CA GLU A 300 -8.43 10.15 -5.77
C GLU A 300 -8.86 9.68 -4.37
N SER A 301 -9.98 8.95 -4.31
CA SER A 301 -10.43 8.32 -3.06
C SER A 301 -9.45 7.24 -2.63
N THR A 302 -9.28 7.07 -1.32
CA THR A 302 -8.31 6.12 -0.75
C THR A 302 -8.93 5.15 0.24
N THR A 303 -8.30 3.98 0.36
CA THR A 303 -8.59 2.98 1.39
C THR A 303 -7.32 2.21 1.73
N THR A 304 -7.22 1.71 2.96
CA THR A 304 -6.17 0.76 3.37
C THR A 304 -6.65 -0.69 3.36
N ASN A 305 -7.96 -0.90 3.17
CA ASN A 305 -8.51 -2.24 2.99
C ASN A 305 -8.38 -2.65 1.51
N ALA A 306 -8.15 -3.93 1.26
CA ALA A 306 -8.11 -4.49 -0.10
C ALA A 306 -9.51 -4.69 -0.74
N TYR A 307 -10.48 -3.85 -0.35
CA TYR A 307 -11.84 -3.86 -0.85
C TYR A 307 -12.52 -2.51 -0.64
N ILE A 308 -13.57 -2.27 -1.42
CA ILE A 308 -14.50 -1.16 -1.25
C ILE A 308 -15.92 -1.63 -1.59
N ASP A 309 -16.92 -1.07 -0.90
CA ASP A 309 -18.32 -1.46 -1.06
C ASP A 309 -19.19 -0.25 -1.43
N ASN A 310 -20.39 -0.52 -1.93
CA ASN A 310 -21.43 0.49 -2.21
C ASN A 310 -21.01 1.55 -3.27
N ILE A 311 -20.23 1.12 -4.26
CA ILE A 311 -19.88 1.98 -5.40
C ILE A 311 -21.08 2.09 -6.33
N THR A 312 -21.67 3.28 -6.43
CA THR A 312 -22.80 3.54 -7.33
C THR A 312 -22.34 3.55 -8.78
N ILE A 313 -23.01 2.79 -9.63
CA ILE A 313 -22.72 2.68 -11.07
C ILE A 313 -23.85 3.27 -11.92
N THR A 314 -23.52 3.62 -13.16
CA THR A 314 -24.47 4.11 -14.16
C THR A 314 -24.52 3.15 -15.34
N GLU A 315 -25.62 3.19 -16.11
CA GLU A 315 -25.74 2.41 -17.34
C GLU A 315 -24.64 2.75 -18.35
N GLY A 316 -24.27 1.74 -19.14
CA GLY A 316 -23.21 1.81 -20.13
C GLY A 316 -21.93 1.10 -19.69
N THR A 317 -20.81 1.56 -20.23
CA THR A 317 -19.48 1.03 -19.91
C THR A 317 -18.75 1.99 -18.99
N ASN A 318 -18.37 1.52 -17.80
CA ASN A 318 -17.56 2.25 -16.83
C ASN A 318 -16.31 1.44 -16.49
N TYR A 319 -15.33 2.08 -15.89
CA TYR A 319 -14.04 1.52 -15.54
C TYR A 319 -13.76 1.86 -14.07
N PHE A 320 -13.68 0.83 -13.23
CA PHE A 320 -13.19 0.97 -11.87
C PHE A 320 -11.67 0.84 -11.89
N HIS A 321 -11.00 1.91 -11.52
CA HIS A 321 -9.54 1.99 -11.44
C HIS A 321 -9.12 1.83 -10.00
N VAL A 322 -8.06 1.06 -9.77
CA VAL A 322 -7.41 0.96 -8.46
C VAL A 322 -5.90 0.85 -8.63
N ARG A 323 -5.16 1.62 -7.85
CA ARG A 323 -3.69 1.63 -7.86
C ARG A 323 -3.14 1.66 -6.43
N PRO A 324 -2.22 0.75 -6.07
CA PRO A 324 -1.63 0.73 -4.75
C PRO A 324 -0.40 1.65 -4.66
N LYS A 325 -0.15 2.16 -3.46
CA LYS A 325 1.07 2.90 -3.09
C LYS A 325 1.55 2.42 -1.73
N ASN A 326 2.81 2.02 -1.64
CA ASN A 326 3.38 1.54 -0.38
C ASN A 326 3.61 2.70 0.61
N GLY A 327 3.86 2.37 1.87
CA GLY A 327 4.15 3.34 2.93
C GLY A 327 5.38 4.22 2.66
N ALA A 328 6.33 3.75 1.86
CA ALA A 328 7.50 4.52 1.42
C ALA A 328 7.24 5.42 0.19
N GLY A 329 6.02 5.39 -0.36
CA GLY A 329 5.58 6.24 -1.47
C GLY A 329 5.82 5.68 -2.87
N THR A 330 6.25 4.42 -3.00
CA THR A 330 6.42 3.73 -4.28
C THR A 330 5.07 3.29 -4.83
N TRP A 331 4.77 3.66 -6.07
CA TRP A 331 3.54 3.29 -6.77
C TRP A 331 3.65 1.90 -7.40
N GLY A 332 2.60 1.11 -7.24
CA GLY A 332 2.40 -0.12 -8.01
C GLY A 332 1.74 0.13 -9.37
N THR A 333 1.40 -0.99 -10.01
CA THR A 333 0.67 -1.01 -11.28
C THR A 333 -0.82 -0.75 -11.04
N GLU A 334 -1.42 0.11 -11.86
CA GLU A 334 -2.87 0.34 -11.85
C GLU A 334 -3.61 -0.82 -12.50
N ARG A 335 -4.74 -1.20 -11.89
CA ARG A 335 -5.62 -2.25 -12.38
C ARG A 335 -7.00 -1.70 -12.62
N ILE A 336 -7.66 -2.30 -13.62
CA ILE A 336 -8.93 -1.81 -14.14
C ILE A 336 -9.91 -2.96 -14.16
N PHE A 337 -11.11 -2.73 -13.60
CA PHE A 337 -12.26 -3.59 -13.81
C PHE A 337 -13.25 -2.90 -14.75
N ILE A 338 -13.47 -3.51 -15.93
CA ILE A 338 -14.43 -3.02 -16.93
C ILE A 338 -15.84 -3.47 -16.53
N ILE A 339 -16.72 -2.49 -16.36
CA ILE A 339 -18.11 -2.64 -15.95
C ILE A 339 -18.98 -2.41 -17.17
N LYS A 340 -19.81 -3.40 -17.54
CA LYS A 340 -20.81 -3.26 -18.60
C LYS A 340 -22.18 -3.49 -17.99
N TYR A 341 -22.89 -2.40 -17.78
CA TYR A 341 -24.13 -2.41 -17.02
C TYR A 341 -25.29 -1.89 -17.87
N ASP A 342 -26.37 -2.65 -17.90
CA ASP A 342 -27.57 -2.30 -18.67
C ASP A 342 -28.81 -2.77 -17.91
N LYS A 343 -29.79 -1.88 -17.71
CA LYS A 343 -31.04 -2.20 -17.03
C LYS A 343 -32.28 -1.98 -17.87
N ILE A 344 -32.13 -1.51 -19.09
CA ILE A 344 -33.25 -1.23 -19.98
C ILE A 344 -33.52 -2.49 -20.81
N THR A 345 -34.80 -2.81 -20.98
CA THR A 345 -35.21 -3.87 -21.91
C THR A 345 -35.37 -3.29 -23.31
N PRO A 346 -35.12 -4.09 -24.37
CA PRO A 346 -35.33 -3.61 -25.74
C PRO A 346 -36.76 -3.13 -26.00
N ILE A 347 -36.93 -2.06 -26.77
CA ILE A 347 -38.24 -1.61 -27.23
C ILE A 347 -38.55 -2.27 -28.58
N ILE A 348 -39.55 -3.16 -28.58
CA ILE A 348 -40.00 -3.86 -29.79
C ILE A 348 -40.93 -2.97 -30.61
N SER A 349 -40.71 -2.90 -31.92
CA SER A 349 -41.49 -2.09 -32.87
C SER A 349 -41.61 -2.76 -34.24
N ASN A 350 -42.46 -2.20 -35.10
CA ASN A 350 -42.63 -2.61 -36.51
C ASN A 350 -42.90 -4.12 -36.71
N THR A 351 -43.63 -4.74 -35.78
CA THR A 351 -43.99 -6.15 -35.90
C THR A 351 -44.89 -6.37 -37.12
N ALA A 352 -44.49 -7.28 -37.98
CA ALA A 352 -45.19 -7.64 -39.21
C ALA A 352 -45.07 -9.14 -39.47
N ASN A 353 -45.99 -9.66 -40.28
CA ASN A 353 -45.96 -11.04 -40.72
C ASN A 353 -46.39 -11.16 -42.19
N SER A 354 -45.86 -12.17 -42.87
CA SER A 354 -46.30 -12.57 -44.20
C SER A 354 -46.44 -14.07 -44.28
N LEU A 355 -47.36 -14.55 -45.11
CA LEU A 355 -47.58 -15.99 -45.31
C LEU A 355 -46.98 -16.41 -46.65
N GLY A 356 -46.19 -17.48 -46.61
CA GLY A 356 -45.67 -18.15 -47.80
C GLY A 356 -46.72 -19.01 -48.50
N TYR A 357 -46.28 -19.64 -49.60
CA TYR A 357 -47.13 -20.53 -50.40
C TYR A 357 -47.72 -21.67 -49.56
N LEU A 358 -48.96 -22.01 -49.89
CA LEU A 358 -49.71 -23.01 -49.16
C LEU A 358 -49.40 -24.41 -49.67
N SER A 359 -48.96 -25.28 -48.75
CA SER A 359 -48.73 -26.70 -48.99
C SER A 359 -49.41 -27.54 -47.88
N ASN A 360 -48.87 -28.71 -47.52
CA ASN A 360 -49.27 -29.42 -46.29
C ASN A 360 -48.94 -28.63 -45.00
N THR A 361 -48.01 -27.66 -45.09
CA THR A 361 -47.73 -26.65 -44.07
C THR A 361 -47.73 -25.25 -44.69
N GLN A 362 -47.98 -24.23 -43.89
CA GLN A 362 -47.85 -22.84 -44.30
C GLN A 362 -46.79 -22.13 -43.44
N THR A 363 -45.76 -21.59 -44.09
CA THR A 363 -44.71 -20.82 -43.41
C THR A 363 -45.16 -19.38 -43.20
N ALA A 364 -45.07 -18.88 -41.98
CA ALA A 364 -45.20 -17.47 -41.66
C ALA A 364 -43.82 -16.88 -41.41
N THR A 365 -43.44 -15.87 -42.19
CA THR A 365 -42.26 -15.05 -41.92
C THR A 365 -42.69 -13.89 -41.03
N ILE A 366 -42.16 -13.87 -39.80
CA ILE A 366 -42.43 -12.86 -38.78
C ILE A 366 -41.21 -11.95 -38.66
N THR A 367 -41.43 -10.65 -38.67
CA THR A 367 -40.37 -9.63 -38.58
C THR A 367 -40.71 -8.57 -37.56
N TRP A 368 -39.70 -8.04 -36.88
CA TRP A 368 -39.83 -6.87 -36.00
C TRP A 368 -38.48 -6.15 -35.90
N ALA A 369 -38.49 -4.98 -35.28
CA ALA A 369 -37.29 -4.22 -34.95
C ALA A 369 -37.18 -3.99 -33.45
N THR A 370 -35.96 -3.77 -32.97
CA THR A 370 -35.67 -3.25 -31.63
C THR A 370 -34.81 -1.99 -31.72
N ASP A 371 -34.91 -1.13 -30.71
CA ASP A 371 -34.09 0.08 -30.58
C ASP A 371 -32.64 -0.19 -30.15
N GLU A 372 -32.40 -1.37 -29.57
CA GLU A 372 -31.07 -1.87 -29.22
C GLU A 372 -30.83 -3.30 -29.74
N ALA A 373 -29.56 -3.73 -29.77
CA ALA A 373 -29.20 -5.03 -30.32
C ALA A 373 -29.62 -6.18 -29.38
N SER A 374 -30.46 -7.09 -29.90
CA SER A 374 -31.07 -8.15 -29.10
C SER A 374 -31.11 -9.50 -29.83
N SER A 375 -31.51 -10.56 -29.13
CA SER A 375 -31.78 -11.87 -29.71
C SER A 375 -33.16 -11.94 -30.36
N THR A 376 -33.38 -13.02 -31.10
CA THR A 376 -34.58 -13.25 -31.90
C THR A 376 -35.32 -14.49 -31.42
N GLN A 377 -36.57 -14.36 -30.98
CA GLN A 377 -37.41 -15.51 -30.58
C GLN A 377 -38.91 -15.22 -30.77
N VAL A 378 -39.69 -16.27 -31.02
CA VAL A 378 -41.16 -16.19 -31.17
C VAL A 378 -41.83 -17.25 -30.30
N GLU A 379 -42.87 -16.85 -29.57
CA GLU A 379 -43.83 -17.76 -28.94
C GLU A 379 -45.13 -17.79 -29.74
N TYR A 380 -45.72 -18.97 -29.89
CA TYR A 380 -46.94 -19.16 -30.66
C TYR A 380 -47.79 -20.33 -30.16
N GLY A 381 -49.07 -20.35 -30.54
CA GLY A 381 -49.97 -21.47 -30.27
C GLY A 381 -51.41 -21.21 -30.74
N LEU A 382 -52.31 -22.19 -30.54
CA LEU A 382 -53.71 -22.08 -30.94
C LEU A 382 -54.56 -21.25 -29.95
N THR A 383 -53.97 -20.82 -28.83
CA THR A 383 -54.62 -19.98 -27.81
C THR A 383 -53.65 -18.92 -27.30
N ASN A 384 -54.14 -17.93 -26.56
CA ASN A 384 -53.33 -16.91 -25.89
C ASN A 384 -52.36 -17.44 -24.83
N SER A 385 -52.43 -18.72 -24.46
CA SER A 385 -51.41 -19.36 -23.61
C SER A 385 -50.17 -19.80 -24.41
N TYR A 386 -50.16 -19.53 -25.72
CA TYR A 386 -49.12 -19.97 -26.65
C TYR A 386 -48.94 -21.49 -26.53
N GLY A 387 -47.77 -21.98 -26.11
CA GLY A 387 -47.50 -23.41 -25.92
C GLY A 387 -46.44 -23.97 -26.87
N SER A 388 -45.92 -23.14 -27.76
CA SER A 388 -44.73 -23.41 -28.55
C SER A 388 -43.82 -22.19 -28.58
N ILE A 389 -42.51 -22.43 -28.68
CA ILE A 389 -41.48 -21.40 -28.74
C ILE A 389 -40.41 -21.80 -29.75
N THR A 390 -39.89 -20.84 -30.50
CA THR A 390 -38.77 -21.08 -31.42
C THR A 390 -37.47 -21.18 -30.64
N THR A 391 -36.44 -21.76 -31.26
CA THR A 391 -35.06 -21.60 -30.77
C THR A 391 -34.70 -20.12 -30.80
N GLU A 392 -34.02 -19.65 -29.75
CA GLU A 392 -33.50 -18.29 -29.68
C GLU A 392 -32.27 -18.17 -30.59
N THR A 393 -32.29 -17.26 -31.56
CA THR A 393 -31.16 -16.97 -32.46
C THR A 393 -30.55 -15.61 -32.15
N ASP A 394 -29.43 -15.28 -32.80
CA ASP A 394 -28.71 -14.01 -32.64
C ASP A 394 -28.19 -13.75 -31.20
N THR A 395 -27.93 -14.82 -30.44
CA THR A 395 -27.53 -14.73 -29.02
C THR A 395 -26.10 -14.21 -28.79
N THR A 396 -25.25 -14.23 -29.82
CA THR A 396 -23.88 -13.69 -29.75
C THR A 396 -23.71 -12.44 -30.60
N THR A 397 -24.22 -12.46 -31.82
CA THR A 397 -24.13 -11.33 -32.75
C THR A 397 -25.03 -10.18 -32.33
N ARG A 398 -26.25 -10.51 -31.85
CA ARG A 398 -27.36 -9.59 -31.58
C ARG A 398 -27.73 -8.77 -32.82
N VAL A 399 -29.00 -8.43 -33.00
CA VAL A 399 -29.48 -7.66 -34.15
C VAL A 399 -30.58 -6.69 -33.72
N THR A 400 -30.82 -5.64 -34.51
CA THR A 400 -31.94 -4.70 -34.33
C THR A 400 -33.07 -4.92 -35.33
N SER A 401 -32.86 -5.78 -36.32
CA SER A 401 -33.85 -6.19 -37.31
C SER A 401 -33.95 -7.71 -37.30
N HIS A 402 -35.13 -8.19 -36.94
CA HIS A 402 -35.36 -9.59 -36.62
C HIS A 402 -36.22 -10.26 -37.68
N THR A 403 -35.95 -11.53 -37.93
CA THR A 403 -36.77 -12.36 -38.82
C THR A 403 -36.79 -13.80 -38.34
N VAL A 404 -37.99 -14.40 -38.32
CA VAL A 404 -38.19 -15.81 -37.97
C VAL A 404 -39.23 -16.42 -38.90
N ASP A 405 -38.90 -17.56 -39.48
CA ASP A 405 -39.85 -18.39 -40.21
C ASP A 405 -40.44 -19.47 -39.29
N VAL A 406 -41.78 -19.49 -39.17
CA VAL A 406 -42.52 -20.48 -38.38
C VAL A 406 -43.44 -21.29 -39.28
N ALA A 407 -43.36 -22.62 -39.20
CA ALA A 407 -44.25 -23.51 -39.94
C ALA A 407 -45.55 -23.77 -39.15
N PHE A 408 -46.68 -23.47 -39.77
CA PHE A 408 -48.01 -23.67 -39.21
C PHE A 408 -48.82 -24.69 -40.00
N THR A 409 -49.74 -25.36 -39.31
CA THR A 409 -50.78 -26.15 -39.99
C THR A 409 -51.80 -25.22 -40.66
N PRO A 410 -52.21 -25.48 -41.91
CA PRO A 410 -53.28 -24.74 -42.59
C PRO A 410 -54.62 -24.72 -41.84
N CYS A 411 -55.50 -23.79 -42.20
CA CYS A 411 -56.87 -23.63 -41.64
C CYS A 411 -56.95 -23.36 -40.12
N GLN A 412 -55.88 -22.91 -39.48
CA GLN A 412 -55.86 -22.62 -38.04
C GLN A 412 -55.58 -21.13 -37.76
N LEU A 413 -56.15 -20.64 -36.67
CA LEU A 413 -55.80 -19.35 -36.07
C LEU A 413 -54.69 -19.57 -35.03
N TYR A 414 -53.58 -18.88 -35.19
CA TYR A 414 -52.48 -18.88 -34.24
C TYR A 414 -52.40 -17.53 -33.53
N TYR A 415 -52.13 -17.58 -32.22
CA TYR A 415 -51.71 -16.44 -31.41
C TYR A 415 -50.19 -16.46 -31.33
N VAL A 416 -49.58 -15.29 -31.50
CA VAL A 416 -48.14 -15.14 -31.66
C VAL A 416 -47.68 -13.90 -30.90
N ARG A 417 -46.51 -13.98 -30.27
CA ARG A 417 -45.78 -12.82 -29.76
C ARG A 417 -44.28 -12.99 -29.99
N VAL A 418 -43.58 -11.88 -30.13
CA VAL A 418 -42.13 -11.85 -30.34
C VAL A 418 -41.41 -11.57 -29.01
N ILE A 419 -40.22 -12.13 -28.83
CA ILE A 419 -39.39 -11.98 -27.64
C ILE A 419 -37.98 -11.62 -28.09
N SER A 420 -37.39 -10.64 -27.40
CA SER A 420 -36.03 -10.17 -27.65
C SER A 420 -35.29 -9.99 -26.32
N LYS A 421 -34.03 -10.44 -26.24
CA LYS A 421 -33.17 -10.20 -25.08
C LYS A 421 -31.91 -9.46 -25.49
N ASP A 422 -31.54 -8.42 -24.79
CA ASP A 422 -30.28 -7.71 -25.02
C ASP A 422 -29.06 -8.56 -24.62
N GLN A 423 -27.88 -7.94 -24.61
CA GLN A 423 -26.65 -8.60 -24.17
C GLN A 423 -26.62 -8.86 -22.66
N ALA A 424 -27.19 -7.98 -21.83
CA ALA A 424 -27.31 -8.13 -20.37
C ALA A 424 -28.40 -9.12 -19.92
N GLN A 425 -29.15 -9.69 -20.87
CA GLN A 425 -30.30 -10.56 -20.67
C GLN A 425 -31.53 -9.86 -20.09
N ASN A 426 -31.71 -8.57 -20.35
CA ASN A 426 -32.98 -7.86 -20.19
C ASN A 426 -33.94 -8.30 -21.30
N GLN A 427 -35.11 -8.82 -20.92
CA GLN A 427 -36.07 -9.41 -21.86
C GLN A 427 -37.21 -8.44 -22.15
N ALA A 428 -37.41 -8.17 -23.44
CA ALA A 428 -38.59 -7.53 -23.98
C ALA A 428 -39.57 -8.56 -24.55
N THR A 429 -40.86 -8.26 -24.49
CA THR A 429 -41.91 -9.09 -25.08
C THR A 429 -42.87 -8.17 -25.83
N GLY A 430 -43.05 -8.45 -27.12
CA GLY A 430 -43.92 -7.67 -27.98
C GLY A 430 -45.40 -7.96 -27.72
N ASP A 431 -46.25 -7.13 -28.32
CA ASP A 431 -47.70 -7.31 -28.25
C ASP A 431 -48.15 -8.62 -28.89
N ASN A 432 -49.25 -9.16 -28.38
CA ASN A 432 -49.90 -10.32 -28.96
C ASN A 432 -50.59 -9.97 -30.29
N PHE A 433 -50.36 -10.78 -31.31
CA PHE A 433 -51.07 -10.69 -32.58
C PHE A 433 -51.50 -12.07 -33.08
N THR A 434 -52.41 -12.10 -34.05
CA THR A 434 -52.95 -13.36 -34.57
C THR A 434 -52.60 -13.56 -36.03
N ILE A 435 -52.29 -14.79 -36.40
CA ILE A 435 -52.09 -15.22 -37.78
C ILE A 435 -53.16 -16.25 -38.14
N GLN A 436 -54.03 -15.90 -39.09
CA GLN A 436 -54.96 -16.84 -39.69
C GLN A 436 -54.28 -17.50 -40.89
N THR A 437 -53.95 -18.80 -40.76
CA THR A 437 -53.44 -19.56 -41.91
C THR A 437 -54.56 -19.81 -42.91
N GLN A 438 -54.22 -19.78 -44.19
CA GLN A 438 -55.20 -20.06 -45.23
C GLN A 438 -55.46 -21.57 -45.29
N CYS A 439 -56.60 -21.95 -45.83
CA CYS A 439 -56.93 -23.34 -46.07
C CYS A 439 -56.32 -23.81 -47.38
N ALA A 440 -55.91 -25.08 -47.44
CA ALA A 440 -55.63 -25.73 -48.72
C ALA A 440 -56.91 -25.73 -49.56
N SER A 441 -57.02 -24.79 -50.50
CA SER A 441 -57.99 -24.92 -51.58
C SER A 441 -57.55 -26.14 -52.39
N GLY A 442 -58.36 -27.20 -52.41
CA GLY A 442 -58.19 -28.27 -53.38
C GLY A 442 -58.02 -27.65 -54.78
N GLY A 443 -56.95 -28.03 -55.48
CA GLY A 443 -56.56 -27.38 -56.73
C GLY A 443 -57.68 -27.30 -57.76
N ASN A 444 -57.77 -26.13 -58.40
CA ASN A 444 -58.46 -25.84 -59.67
C ASN A 444 -59.91 -26.30 -59.83
N ALA A 445 -60.87 -25.41 -59.54
CA ALA A 445 -62.03 -25.28 -60.41
C ALA A 445 -61.62 -24.39 -61.59
N GLY A 446 -61.36 -25.02 -62.74
CA GLY A 446 -61.16 -24.29 -63.99
C GLY A 446 -62.37 -23.42 -64.28
N GLN A 447 -62.19 -22.10 -64.23
CA GLN A 447 -62.98 -21.19 -65.05
C GLN A 447 -62.13 -20.81 -66.26
N VAL A 448 -62.16 -21.69 -67.27
CA VAL A 448 -62.08 -21.23 -68.65
C VAL A 448 -63.34 -20.39 -68.86
N LEU A 449 -63.23 -19.06 -68.80
CA LEU A 449 -64.29 -18.18 -69.27
C LEU A 449 -64.30 -18.28 -70.80
N ASN A 450 -65.27 -19.05 -71.29
CA ASN A 450 -65.70 -19.03 -72.68
C ASN A 450 -66.23 -17.63 -73.01
N SER A 451 -65.72 -17.07 -74.10
CA SER A 451 -66.26 -15.90 -74.79
C SER A 451 -67.77 -16.03 -75.03
N ASN A 452 -68.47 -14.91 -74.86
CA ASN A 452 -69.88 -14.63 -75.21
C ASN A 452 -70.88 -14.81 -74.06
N ASN A 453 -71.06 -13.74 -73.27
CA ASN A 453 -72.33 -13.02 -73.16
C ASN A 453 -72.20 -11.88 -72.15
N ASN A 454 -72.57 -10.67 -72.59
CA ASN A 454 -72.71 -9.49 -71.75
C ASN A 454 -73.62 -9.80 -70.55
N GLN A 455 -73.07 -9.82 -69.33
CA GLN A 455 -73.70 -9.31 -68.10
C GLN A 455 -72.60 -9.00 -67.07
N GLU A 456 -72.46 -7.71 -66.75
CA GLU A 456 -71.69 -7.26 -65.59
C GLU A 456 -72.34 -7.79 -64.32
N ILE A 457 -71.61 -8.59 -63.53
CA ILE A 457 -71.97 -8.88 -62.14
C ILE A 457 -70.90 -8.23 -61.27
N SER A 458 -71.16 -7.00 -60.84
CA SER A 458 -70.32 -6.31 -59.86
C SER A 458 -70.58 -6.92 -58.49
N GLN A 459 -69.67 -7.77 -58.01
CA GLN A 459 -69.60 -8.07 -56.58
C GLN A 459 -68.83 -6.91 -55.92
N GLN A 460 -69.57 -5.84 -55.63
CA GLN A 460 -69.00 -4.60 -55.10
C GLN A 460 -68.61 -4.83 -53.64
N ASP A 461 -67.34 -4.59 -53.33
CA ASP A 461 -66.77 -4.73 -51.98
C ASP A 461 -67.66 -4.00 -50.96
N PRO A 462 -68.09 -4.67 -49.87
CA PRO A 462 -68.92 -4.04 -48.83
C PRO A 462 -68.28 -2.78 -48.23
N ARG A 463 -66.95 -2.62 -48.30
CA ARG A 463 -66.25 -1.38 -47.93
C ARG A 463 -66.52 -0.23 -48.89
N ILE A 464 -66.64 -0.50 -50.19
CA ILE A 464 -67.02 0.49 -51.22
C ILE A 464 -68.48 0.91 -51.01
N THR A 465 -69.38 -0.05 -50.73
CA THR A 465 -70.79 0.26 -50.41
C THR A 465 -70.92 1.11 -49.14
N LEU A 466 -70.09 0.86 -48.13
CA LEU A 466 -70.04 1.66 -46.91
C LEU A 466 -69.48 3.07 -47.19
N MET A 467 -68.40 3.19 -47.95
CA MET A 467 -67.83 4.49 -48.35
C MET A 467 -68.84 5.32 -49.16
N GLN A 468 -69.57 4.70 -50.08
CA GLN A 468 -70.61 5.39 -50.86
C GLN A 468 -71.76 5.88 -49.98
N LYS A 469 -72.19 5.10 -48.98
CA LYS A 469 -73.20 5.55 -48.00
C LYS A 469 -72.71 6.72 -47.15
N ILE A 470 -71.43 6.71 -46.73
CA ILE A 470 -70.83 7.82 -45.99
C ILE A 470 -70.76 9.08 -46.84
N ILE A 471 -70.39 8.96 -48.12
CA ILE A 471 -70.33 10.10 -49.06
C ILE A 471 -71.73 10.69 -49.27
N GLU A 472 -72.77 9.88 -49.44
CA GLU A 472 -74.14 10.39 -49.58
C GLU A 472 -74.67 11.06 -48.30
N LEU A 473 -74.33 10.52 -47.12
CA LEU A 473 -74.65 11.17 -45.85
C LEU A 473 -73.96 12.53 -45.70
N LEU A 474 -72.69 12.65 -46.10
CA LEU A 474 -71.94 13.91 -46.07
C LEU A 474 -72.52 14.94 -47.04
N LYS A 475 -72.92 14.51 -48.26
CA LYS A 475 -73.60 15.40 -49.23
C LYS A 475 -74.91 15.95 -48.66
N GLU A 476 -75.69 15.11 -47.98
CA GLU A 476 -76.96 15.53 -47.40
C GLU A 476 -76.75 16.47 -46.20
N MET A 477 -75.74 16.22 -45.36
CA MET A 477 -75.33 17.15 -44.30
C MET A 477 -74.92 18.52 -44.85
N ILE A 478 -74.16 18.54 -45.94
CA ILE A 478 -73.74 19.78 -46.61
C ILE A 478 -74.96 20.53 -47.17
N ARG A 479 -75.93 19.84 -47.79
CA ARG A 479 -77.17 20.47 -48.27
C ARG A 479 -77.98 21.11 -47.14
N ILE A 480 -78.10 20.41 -46.00
CA ILE A 480 -78.79 20.95 -44.81
C ILE A 480 -78.06 22.19 -44.28
N LEU A 481 -76.73 22.18 -44.23
CA LEU A 481 -75.94 23.32 -43.78
C LEU A 481 -76.02 24.53 -44.72
N ILE A 482 -76.07 24.29 -46.04
CA ILE A 482 -76.27 25.35 -47.05
C ILE A 482 -77.69 25.93 -46.92
N ALA A 483 -78.72 25.10 -46.81
CA ALA A 483 -80.11 25.54 -46.64
C ALA A 483 -80.33 26.33 -45.33
N ARG A 484 -79.58 26.01 -44.26
CA ARG A 484 -79.62 26.77 -43.00
C ARG A 484 -78.92 28.13 -43.09
N ARG A 485 -77.97 28.29 -44.02
CA ARG A 485 -77.22 29.54 -44.26
C ARG A 485 -77.99 30.54 -45.12
N GLU A 486 -79.00 30.09 -45.86
CA GLU A 486 -79.90 30.97 -46.64
C GLU A 486 -81.15 31.41 -45.84
N LEU A 487 -81.28 31.00 -44.57
CA LEU A 487 -82.38 31.35 -43.64
C LEU A 487 -81.93 32.25 -42.47
N THR A 488 -80.71 32.79 -42.51
CA THR A 488 -80.15 33.81 -41.60
C THR A 488 -79.54 34.92 -42.43
#